data_AF-A0A9D2M5Y9-F1
#
_entry.id   AF-A0A9D2M5Y9-F1
#
_cell.length_a   1.000
_cell.length_b   1.000
_cell.length_c   1.000
_cell.angle_alpha   90.00
_cell.angle_beta   90.00
_cell.angle_gamma   90.00
#
_symmetry.space_group_name_H-M   'P 1'
#
loop_
_entity.id
_entity.type
_entity.pdbx_description
1 polymer ?
#
loop_
_entity_poly.entity_id
_entity_poly.type
_entity_poly.pdbx_seq_one_letter_code
_entity_poly.pdbx_strand_id
1 'polypeptide(L)'
;MNRHTTALEILRSGTVIPAIPLVLDENRRFDEAGQRRLIRYYLACGVGGVAVAVHTTQFAIRAPEVALFEPVLRVASEEFDAFEARTGRVLVRVAGVCGEAPQACAEAELARRLGFDAVLLNPGGLYHRSEAELVARTRTVADVLPVIGFYLQQACGGRRLSCEYWQAVADIPQVAAIKCASFNRYQTIDLVRGVAQSARRK
;
A
#
# COMPACT_ATOMS: atom_id res chain seq x y z
N MET A 1 -12.45 -10.87 -17.86
CA MET A 1 -12.03 -10.44 -16.51
C MET A 1 -11.65 -8.96 -16.58
N ASN A 2 -12.02 -8.12 -15.61
CA ASN A 2 -11.65 -6.70 -15.67
C ASN A 2 -10.19 -6.48 -15.20
N ARG A 3 -9.60 -5.33 -15.54
CA ARG A 3 -8.19 -5.00 -15.25
C ARG A 3 -7.85 -5.11 -13.76
N HIS A 4 -8.76 -4.69 -12.89
CA HIS A 4 -8.59 -4.75 -11.44
C HIS A 4 -8.51 -6.19 -10.92
N THR A 5 -9.40 -7.08 -11.38
CA THR A 5 -9.35 -8.50 -11.01
C THR A 5 -8.05 -9.16 -11.50
N THR A 6 -7.58 -8.82 -12.71
CA THR A 6 -6.27 -9.29 -13.20
C THR A 6 -5.13 -8.84 -12.31
N ALA A 7 -5.13 -7.58 -11.86
CA ALA A 7 -4.11 -7.07 -10.95
C ALA A 7 -4.10 -7.82 -9.60
N LEU A 8 -5.27 -8.13 -9.03
CA LEU A 8 -5.37 -8.91 -7.79
C LEU A 8 -4.91 -10.36 -7.96
N GLU A 9 -5.11 -10.97 -9.12
CA GLU A 9 -4.56 -12.30 -9.43
C GLU A 9 -3.03 -12.27 -9.54
N ILE A 10 -2.45 -11.24 -10.16
CA ILE A 10 -1.01 -11.03 -10.21
C ILE A 10 -0.45 -10.89 -8.80
N LEU A 11 -1.07 -10.05 -7.95
CA LEU A 11 -0.67 -9.88 -6.55
C LEU A 11 -0.70 -11.22 -5.80
N ARG A 12 -1.77 -11.99 -5.97
CA ARG A 12 -1.95 -13.30 -5.33
C ARG A 12 -0.92 -14.34 -5.81
N SER A 13 -0.54 -14.29 -7.08
CA SER A 13 0.42 -15.21 -7.69
C SER A 13 1.87 -14.90 -7.28
N GLY A 14 2.10 -13.74 -6.66
CA GLY A 14 3.42 -13.25 -6.26
C GLY A 14 4.09 -12.49 -7.40
N THR A 15 4.58 -11.29 -7.09
CA THR A 15 5.34 -10.48 -8.05
C THR A 15 6.24 -9.47 -7.34
N VAL A 16 7.09 -8.78 -8.11
CA VAL A 16 7.96 -7.70 -7.61
C VAL A 16 7.21 -6.36 -7.66
N ILE A 17 7.07 -5.71 -6.50
CA ILE A 17 6.39 -4.42 -6.33
C ILE A 17 7.33 -3.47 -5.55
N PRO A 18 8.19 -2.68 -6.22
CA PRO A 18 9.01 -1.67 -5.55
C PRO A 18 8.15 -0.58 -4.88
N ALA A 19 8.63 -0.11 -3.73
CA ALA A 19 8.15 1.11 -3.09
C ALA A 19 8.95 2.30 -3.65
N ILE A 20 8.30 3.20 -4.39
CA ILE A 20 8.98 4.27 -5.11
C ILE A 20 9.27 5.48 -4.19
N PRO A 21 10.48 6.08 -4.26
CA PRO A 21 10.76 7.34 -3.57
C PRO A 21 10.04 8.52 -4.21
N LEU A 22 9.98 9.62 -3.46
CA LEU A 22 9.59 10.93 -3.98
C LEU A 22 10.80 11.58 -4.65
N VAL A 23 10.62 12.08 -5.87
CA VAL A 23 11.66 12.80 -6.58
C VAL A 23 11.49 14.31 -6.32
N LEU A 24 12.56 14.94 -5.85
CA LEU A 24 12.61 16.38 -5.59
C LEU A 24 13.72 17.02 -6.43
N ASP A 25 13.52 18.28 -6.82
CA ASP A 25 14.54 19.12 -7.45
C ASP A 25 15.55 19.66 -6.41
N GLU A 26 16.55 20.42 -6.88
CA GLU A 26 17.57 21.04 -6.02
C GLU A 26 16.99 22.06 -5.00
N ASN A 27 15.76 22.52 -5.22
CA ASN A 27 15.03 23.43 -4.34
C ASN A 27 14.10 22.69 -3.36
N ARG A 28 14.15 21.35 -3.32
CA ARG A 28 13.28 20.47 -2.53
C ARG A 28 11.80 20.57 -2.91
N ARG A 29 11.51 20.92 -4.16
CA ARG A 29 10.15 20.90 -4.74
C ARG A 29 9.94 19.61 -5.51
N PHE A 30 8.68 19.20 -5.66
CA PHE A 30 8.34 18.00 -6.42
C PHE A 30 8.78 18.12 -7.89
N ASP A 31 9.68 17.23 -8.32
CA ASP A 31 10.08 17.11 -9.73
C ASP A 31 9.19 16.08 -10.41
N GLU A 32 8.09 16.55 -11.00
CA GLU A 32 7.15 15.69 -11.72
C GLU A 32 7.81 14.95 -12.89
N ALA A 33 8.69 15.61 -13.65
CA ALA A 33 9.36 15.00 -14.79
C ALA A 33 10.31 13.89 -14.34
N GLY A 34 11.04 14.11 -13.23
CA GLY A 34 11.86 13.10 -12.58
C GLY A 34 11.05 11.93 -12.03
N GLN A 35 9.91 12.21 -11.37
CA GLN A 35 9.02 11.16 -10.87
C GLN A 35 8.52 10.27 -12.00
N ARG A 36 8.09 10.86 -13.13
CA ARG A 36 7.66 10.11 -14.33
C ARG A 36 8.79 9.27 -14.90
N ARG A 37 10.00 9.83 -15.03
CA ARG A 37 11.19 9.08 -15.49
C ARG A 37 11.47 7.87 -14.60
N LEU A 38 11.41 8.04 -13.28
CA LEU A 38 11.65 6.97 -12.33
C LEU A 38 10.57 5.87 -12.40
N ILE A 39 9.30 6.23 -12.55
CA ILE A 39 8.22 5.27 -12.75
C ILE A 39 8.48 4.46 -14.03
N ARG A 40 8.73 5.14 -15.16
CA ARG A 40 9.04 4.48 -16.44
C ARG A 40 10.23 3.53 -16.34
N TYR A 41 11.26 3.90 -15.57
CA TYR A 41 12.40 3.03 -15.28
C TYR A 41 11.96 1.72 -14.61
N TYR A 42 11.21 1.78 -13.50
CA TYR A 42 10.72 0.57 -12.84
C TYR A 42 9.86 -0.29 -13.76
N LEU A 43 8.96 0.33 -14.54
CA LEU A 43 8.11 -0.38 -15.49
C LEU A 43 8.93 -1.05 -16.60
N ALA A 44 9.97 -0.39 -17.12
CA ALA A 44 10.89 -0.96 -18.10
C ALA A 44 11.72 -2.12 -17.55
N CYS A 45 12.04 -2.12 -16.24
CA CYS A 45 12.66 -3.26 -15.56
C CYS A 45 11.74 -4.48 -15.41
N GLY A 46 10.47 -4.38 -15.80
CA GLY A 46 9.56 -5.52 -15.87
C GLY A 46 8.87 -5.87 -14.55
N VAL A 47 8.84 -4.96 -13.57
CA VAL A 47 8.10 -5.14 -12.31
C VAL A 47 6.63 -5.48 -12.56
N GLY A 48 6.02 -6.25 -11.66
CA GLY A 48 4.60 -6.59 -11.75
C GLY A 48 3.69 -5.51 -11.16
N GLY A 49 4.23 -4.54 -10.44
CA GLY A 49 3.48 -3.43 -9.85
C GLY A 49 4.38 -2.38 -9.25
N VAL A 50 3.80 -1.30 -8.73
CA VAL A 50 4.54 -0.23 -8.02
C VAL A 50 3.70 0.25 -6.84
N ALA A 51 4.37 0.46 -5.69
CA ALA A 51 3.77 1.04 -4.51
C ALA A 51 4.17 2.52 -4.34
N VAL A 52 3.18 3.41 -4.30
CA VAL A 52 3.31 4.87 -4.32
C VAL A 52 2.72 5.46 -3.04
N ALA A 53 3.19 6.62 -2.59
CA ALA A 53 2.71 7.28 -1.36
C ALA A 53 2.89 6.44 -0.07
N VAL A 54 3.86 5.54 -0.08
CA VAL A 54 4.27 4.68 1.03
C VAL A 54 5.45 5.32 1.80
N HIS A 55 5.99 4.64 2.82
CA HIS A 55 7.09 5.20 3.64
C HIS A 55 8.27 5.71 2.79
N THR A 56 8.66 5.01 1.72
CA THR A 56 9.74 5.45 0.81
C THR A 56 9.44 6.77 0.11
N THR A 57 8.16 7.06 -0.18
CA THR A 57 7.68 8.34 -0.76
C THR A 57 7.62 9.47 0.28
N GLN A 58 7.78 9.15 1.56
CA GLN A 58 7.64 10.05 2.72
C GLN A 58 6.20 10.48 3.02
N PHE A 59 5.73 10.25 4.24
CA PHE A 59 4.36 10.60 4.64
C PHE A 59 4.08 12.11 4.71
N ALA A 60 5.14 12.93 4.75
CA ALA A 60 5.05 14.39 4.74
C ALA A 60 4.32 14.96 3.51
N ILE A 61 4.17 14.20 2.42
CA ILE A 61 3.37 14.58 1.25
C ILE A 61 1.91 14.93 1.58
N ARG A 62 1.40 14.51 2.74
CA ARG A 62 0.04 14.77 3.22
C ARG A 62 -0.11 16.04 4.03
N ALA A 63 1.00 16.63 4.49
CA ALA A 63 0.95 17.85 5.28
C ALA A 63 0.27 18.96 4.44
N PRO A 64 -0.68 19.74 4.99
CA PRO A 64 -1.41 20.75 4.24
C PRO A 64 -0.52 21.75 3.48
N GLU A 65 0.64 22.08 4.05
CA GLU A 65 1.66 22.96 3.47
C GLU A 65 2.47 22.32 2.34
N VAL A 66 2.46 20.97 2.24
CA VAL A 66 3.12 20.20 1.18
C VAL A 66 2.12 19.80 0.09
N ALA A 67 0.96 19.25 0.46
CA ALA A 67 -0.16 18.92 -0.41
C ALA A 67 0.19 18.08 -1.67
N LEU A 68 1.14 17.14 -1.55
CA LEU A 68 1.63 16.31 -2.65
C LEU A 68 0.98 14.92 -2.75
N PHE A 69 0.11 14.53 -1.81
CA PHE A 69 -0.51 13.20 -1.83
C PHE A 69 -1.26 12.89 -3.13
N GLU A 70 -2.21 13.75 -3.54
CA GLU A 70 -2.94 13.57 -4.80
C GLU A 70 -2.05 13.77 -6.04
N PRO A 71 -1.22 14.84 -6.16
CA PRO A 71 -0.34 15.02 -7.30
C PRO A 71 0.55 13.81 -7.59
N VAL A 72 1.16 13.21 -6.56
CA VAL A 72 2.06 12.05 -6.74
C VAL A 72 1.30 10.81 -7.19
N LEU A 73 0.11 10.56 -6.64
CA LEU A 73 -0.72 9.42 -7.07
C LEU A 73 -1.26 9.61 -8.50
N ARG A 74 -1.65 10.83 -8.86
CA ARG A 74 -2.11 11.16 -10.22
C ARG A 74 -1.01 10.93 -11.25
N VAL A 75 0.19 11.45 -11.01
CA VAL A 75 1.35 11.25 -11.89
C VAL A 75 1.64 9.76 -12.07
N ALA A 76 1.58 8.98 -10.99
CA ALA A 76 1.78 7.54 -11.08
C ALA A 76 0.69 6.84 -11.89
N SER A 77 -0.57 7.17 -11.64
CA SER A 77 -1.71 6.60 -12.36
C SER A 77 -1.62 6.83 -13.87
N GLU A 78 -1.31 8.06 -14.29
CA GLU A 78 -1.15 8.41 -15.71
C GLU A 78 -0.03 7.62 -16.39
N GLU A 79 1.10 7.43 -15.70
CA GLU A 79 2.22 6.61 -16.23
C GLU A 79 1.88 5.12 -16.28
N PHE A 80 1.11 4.62 -15.32
CA PHE A 80 0.59 3.26 -15.37
C PHE A 80 -0.36 3.09 -16.55
N ASP A 81 -1.34 3.99 -16.73
CA ASP A 81 -2.28 3.95 -17.85
C ASP A 81 -1.56 3.96 -19.20
N ALA A 82 -0.59 4.87 -19.38
CA ALA A 82 0.20 4.95 -20.60
C ALA A 82 1.01 3.67 -20.87
N PHE A 83 1.55 3.04 -19.82
CA PHE A 83 2.27 1.78 -19.95
C PHE A 83 1.33 0.63 -20.34
N GLU A 84 0.22 0.45 -19.62
CA GLU A 84 -0.72 -0.64 -19.88
C GLU A 84 -1.35 -0.52 -21.27
N ALA A 85 -1.73 0.69 -21.70
CA ALA A 85 -2.26 0.94 -23.03
C ALA A 85 -1.24 0.59 -24.13
N ARG A 86 0.04 0.87 -23.91
CA ARG A 86 1.11 0.61 -24.89
C ARG A 86 1.51 -0.87 -24.95
N THR A 87 1.49 -1.59 -23.83
CA THR A 87 2.05 -2.95 -23.77
C THR A 87 1.01 -4.05 -23.57
N GLY A 88 -0.23 -3.72 -23.22
CA GLY A 88 -1.28 -4.67 -22.84
C GLY A 88 -1.01 -5.44 -21.55
N ARG A 89 0.01 -5.05 -20.77
CA ARG A 89 0.41 -5.73 -19.53
C ARG A 89 -0.26 -5.06 -18.35
N VAL A 90 -0.97 -5.83 -17.53
CA VAL A 90 -1.59 -5.32 -16.30
C VAL A 90 -0.55 -5.25 -15.17
N LEU A 91 -0.59 -4.17 -14.40
CA LEU A 91 0.23 -3.89 -13.23
C LEU A 91 -0.57 -4.03 -11.93
N VAL A 92 0.09 -4.29 -10.81
CA VAL A 92 -0.47 -4.12 -9.47
C VAL A 92 -0.19 -2.69 -9.00
N ARG A 93 -1.22 -1.84 -8.94
CA ARG A 93 -1.09 -0.44 -8.50
C ARG A 93 -1.40 -0.36 -7.01
N VAL A 94 -0.41 -0.02 -6.19
CA VAL A 94 -0.58 0.07 -4.72
C VAL A 94 -0.40 1.51 -4.24
N ALA A 95 -1.37 2.03 -3.50
CA ALA A 95 -1.28 3.33 -2.83
C ALA A 95 -1.04 3.14 -1.33
N GLY A 96 -0.08 3.85 -0.75
CA GLY A 96 0.06 3.91 0.71
C GLY A 96 -1.03 4.80 1.31
N VAL A 97 -1.68 4.32 2.37
CA VAL A 97 -2.67 5.10 3.14
C VAL A 97 -2.34 5.06 4.64
N CYS A 98 -2.67 6.11 5.38
CA CYS A 98 -2.34 6.19 6.81
C CYS A 98 -3.38 6.96 7.65
N GLY A 99 -3.08 7.15 8.94
CA GLY A 99 -3.92 7.93 9.85
C GLY A 99 -5.13 7.16 10.37
N GLU A 100 -6.00 7.87 11.08
CA GLU A 100 -7.27 7.34 11.60
C GLU A 100 -8.22 6.89 10.49
N ALA A 101 -9.27 6.13 10.83
CA ALA A 101 -10.20 5.57 9.83
C ALA A 101 -10.77 6.62 8.84
N PRO A 102 -11.23 7.81 9.25
CA PRO A 102 -11.74 8.81 8.31
C PRO A 102 -10.71 9.25 7.26
N GLN A 103 -9.47 9.50 7.69
CA GLN A 103 -8.38 9.86 6.78
C GLN A 103 -8.04 8.69 5.85
N ALA A 104 -7.85 7.49 6.40
CA ALA A 104 -7.46 6.32 5.62
C ALA A 104 -8.51 5.96 4.56
N CYS A 105 -9.80 6.10 4.88
CA CYS A 105 -10.89 5.91 3.92
C CYS A 105 -10.89 6.98 2.82
N ALA A 106 -10.76 8.26 3.17
CA ALA A 106 -10.69 9.34 2.17
C ALA A 106 -9.48 9.16 1.22
N GLU A 107 -8.33 8.75 1.76
CA GLU A 107 -7.14 8.44 0.96
C GLU A 107 -7.37 7.21 0.06
N ALA A 108 -8.04 6.16 0.56
CA ALA A 108 -8.39 4.98 -0.22
C ALA A 108 -9.41 5.29 -1.33
N GLU A 109 -10.37 6.18 -1.07
CA GLU A 109 -11.34 6.64 -2.07
C GLU A 109 -10.66 7.41 -3.20
N LEU A 110 -9.71 8.29 -2.87
CA LEU A 110 -8.89 8.96 -3.87
C LEU A 110 -8.08 7.95 -4.69
N ALA A 111 -7.41 7.00 -4.03
CA ALA A 111 -6.66 5.95 -4.70
C ALA A 111 -7.54 5.13 -5.66
N ARG A 112 -8.76 4.77 -5.23
CA ARG A 112 -9.76 4.09 -6.07
C ARG A 112 -10.17 4.93 -7.28
N ARG A 113 -10.42 6.23 -7.10
CA ARG A 113 -10.74 7.16 -8.22
C ARG A 113 -9.60 7.25 -9.22
N LEU A 114 -8.36 7.20 -8.75
CA LEU A 114 -7.15 7.20 -9.57
C LEU A 114 -6.78 5.80 -10.09
N GLY A 115 -7.65 4.79 -9.95
CA GLY A 115 -7.46 3.47 -10.56
C GLY A 115 -6.42 2.58 -9.87
N PHE A 116 -6.09 2.83 -8.60
CA PHE A 116 -5.27 1.90 -7.81
C PHE A 116 -6.06 0.64 -7.42
N ASP A 117 -5.36 -0.48 -7.24
CA ASP A 117 -5.98 -1.78 -6.96
C ASP A 117 -6.04 -2.13 -5.48
N ALA A 118 -5.06 -1.64 -4.72
CA ALA A 118 -4.98 -1.95 -3.31
C ALA A 118 -4.32 -0.81 -2.55
N VAL A 119 -4.62 -0.73 -1.26
CA VAL A 119 -3.98 0.20 -0.35
C VAL A 119 -3.04 -0.52 0.61
N LEU A 120 -1.79 -0.05 0.72
CA LEU A 120 -0.89 -0.46 1.80
C LEU A 120 -1.23 0.36 3.05
N LEU A 121 -1.90 -0.27 4.01
CA LEU A 121 -2.44 0.39 5.18
C LEU A 121 -1.38 0.53 6.27
N ASN A 122 -0.83 1.73 6.44
CA ASN A 122 0.15 2.02 7.48
C ASN A 122 -0.49 2.03 8.88
N PRO A 123 0.05 1.27 9.85
CA PRO A 123 -0.39 1.31 11.25
C PRO A 123 0.30 2.38 12.11
N GLY A 124 1.30 3.09 11.57
CA GLY A 124 2.11 4.03 12.33
C GLY A 124 1.32 5.22 12.89
N GLY A 125 1.77 5.74 14.03
CA GLY A 125 1.11 6.86 14.74
C GLY A 125 -0.13 6.49 15.55
N LEU A 126 -0.54 5.21 15.53
CA LEU A 126 -1.77 4.72 16.17
C LEU A 126 -1.50 3.90 17.45
N TYR A 127 -0.43 4.19 18.19
CA TYR A 127 -0.08 3.45 19.41
C TYR A 127 -1.15 3.51 20.51
N HIS A 128 -1.96 4.56 20.52
CA HIS A 128 -3.05 4.74 21.47
C HIS A 128 -4.28 3.84 21.18
N ARG A 129 -4.32 3.20 20.00
CA ARG A 129 -5.41 2.28 19.60
C ARG A 129 -5.11 0.85 20.04
N SER A 130 -6.12 0.13 20.49
CA SER A 130 -6.05 -1.32 20.70
C SER A 130 -5.87 -2.08 19.37
N GLU A 131 -5.50 -3.36 19.45
CA GLU A 131 -5.46 -4.23 18.26
C GLU A 131 -6.85 -4.42 17.65
N ALA A 132 -7.89 -4.56 18.48
CA ALA A 132 -9.28 -4.68 18.02
C ALA A 132 -9.73 -3.43 17.22
N GLU A 133 -9.38 -2.22 17.68
CA GLU A 133 -9.64 -0.98 16.94
C GLU A 133 -8.88 -0.92 15.62
N LEU A 134 -7.62 -1.39 15.58
CA LEU A 134 -6.87 -1.45 14.33
C LEU A 134 -7.49 -2.46 13.34
N VAL A 135 -7.99 -3.60 13.81
CA VAL A 135 -8.72 -4.55 12.95
C VAL A 135 -10.01 -3.92 12.43
N ALA A 136 -10.77 -3.22 13.28
CA ALA A 136 -11.98 -2.50 12.87
C ALA A 136 -11.66 -1.45 11.79
N ARG A 137 -10.62 -0.64 11.98
CA ARG A 137 -10.12 0.30 10.97
C ARG A 137 -9.77 -0.39 9.66
N THR A 138 -9.10 -1.55 9.71
CA THR A 138 -8.79 -2.32 8.50
C THR A 138 -10.05 -2.73 7.76
N ARG A 139 -11.11 -3.15 8.46
CA ARG A 139 -12.41 -3.47 7.82
C ARG A 139 -13.00 -2.26 7.10
N THR A 140 -13.08 -1.11 7.78
CA THR A 140 -13.63 0.12 7.20
C THR A 140 -12.88 0.58 5.95
N VAL A 141 -11.55 0.46 5.94
CA VAL A 141 -10.75 0.77 4.73
C VAL A 141 -10.96 -0.28 3.64
N ALA A 142 -11.09 -1.56 4.01
CA ALA A 142 -11.28 -2.66 3.08
C ALA A 142 -12.67 -2.66 2.40
N ASP A 143 -13.65 -1.94 2.96
CA ASP A 143 -14.92 -1.64 2.30
C ASP A 143 -14.76 -0.67 1.11
N VAL A 144 -13.67 0.11 1.07
CA VAL A 144 -13.38 1.08 0.01
C VAL A 144 -12.52 0.47 -1.09
N LEU A 145 -11.39 -0.15 -0.72
CA LEU A 145 -10.43 -0.74 -1.65
C LEU A 145 -9.69 -1.91 -0.98
N PRO A 146 -9.32 -2.99 -1.70
CA PRO A 146 -8.56 -4.10 -1.12
C PRO A 146 -7.34 -3.63 -0.32
N VAL A 147 -7.15 -4.22 0.86
CA VAL A 147 -6.08 -3.82 1.78
C VAL A 147 -4.90 -4.78 1.69
N ILE A 148 -3.70 -4.19 1.65
CA ILE A 148 -2.45 -4.83 2.02
C ILE A 148 -2.14 -4.42 3.46
N GLY A 149 -2.22 -5.36 4.40
CA GLY A 149 -1.81 -5.13 5.79
C GLY A 149 -0.32 -4.84 5.87
N PHE A 150 0.14 -4.12 6.90
CA PHE A 150 1.54 -3.73 6.99
C PHE A 150 2.13 -3.98 8.39
N TYR A 151 3.03 -4.95 8.51
CA TYR A 151 3.81 -5.15 9.74
C TYR A 151 5.05 -4.26 9.69
N LEU A 152 4.91 -3.01 10.11
CA LEU A 152 5.99 -2.05 10.15
C LEU A 152 6.88 -2.27 11.39
N GLN A 153 8.20 -2.19 11.22
CA GLN A 153 9.15 -2.23 12.33
C GLN A 153 9.01 -1.04 13.29
N GLN A 154 9.37 -1.27 14.56
CA GLN A 154 9.23 -0.29 15.63
C GLN A 154 10.08 0.97 15.42
N ALA A 155 11.30 0.82 14.89
CA ALA A 155 12.20 1.94 14.63
C ALA A 155 11.66 2.95 13.60
N CYS A 156 10.67 2.57 12.79
CA CYS A 156 10.03 3.43 11.80
C CYS A 156 8.58 3.77 12.16
N GLY A 157 8.20 3.65 13.44
CA GLY A 157 6.88 4.02 13.93
C GLY A 157 5.84 2.90 13.91
N GLY A 158 6.25 1.65 13.63
CA GLY A 158 5.39 0.48 13.77
C GLY A 158 5.33 -0.08 15.19
N ARG A 159 4.58 -1.15 15.42
CA ARG A 159 4.46 -1.78 16.74
C ARG A 159 4.42 -3.29 16.62
N ARG A 160 4.76 -3.99 17.71
CA ARG A 160 4.50 -5.43 17.78
C ARG A 160 2.99 -5.65 17.70
N LEU A 161 2.58 -6.58 16.84
CA LEU A 161 1.20 -7.00 16.65
C LEU A 161 1.13 -8.52 16.89
N SER A 162 0.12 -8.94 17.63
CA SER A 162 -0.08 -10.32 18.07
C SER A 162 -0.42 -11.29 16.94
N CYS A 163 -0.31 -12.58 17.21
CA CYS A 163 -0.74 -13.63 16.28
C CYS A 163 -2.26 -13.51 16.01
N GLU A 164 -3.02 -13.24 17.06
CA GLU A 164 -4.48 -13.07 17.05
C GLU A 164 -4.89 -11.86 16.20
N TYR A 165 -4.14 -10.75 16.28
CA TYR A 165 -4.34 -9.60 15.40
C TYR A 165 -4.19 -10.00 13.92
N TRP A 166 -3.11 -10.71 13.57
CA TRP A 166 -2.86 -11.10 12.19
C TRP A 166 -3.87 -12.12 11.68
N GLN A 167 -4.35 -13.02 12.53
CA GLN A 167 -5.48 -13.89 12.21
C GLN A 167 -6.74 -13.07 11.91
N ALA A 168 -7.11 -12.14 12.79
CA ALA A 168 -8.29 -11.31 12.63
C ALA A 168 -8.22 -10.41 11.39
N VAL A 169 -7.03 -9.88 11.03
CA VAL A 169 -6.79 -9.16 9.78
C VAL A 169 -6.90 -10.09 8.57
N ALA A 170 -6.30 -11.28 8.63
CA ALA A 170 -6.35 -12.26 7.56
C ALA A 170 -7.77 -12.79 7.31
N ASP A 171 -8.65 -12.79 8.31
CA ASP A 171 -10.05 -13.19 8.17
C ASP A 171 -10.92 -12.15 7.42
N ILE A 172 -10.44 -10.91 7.24
CA ILE A 172 -11.19 -9.87 6.51
C ILE A 172 -11.15 -10.18 5.01
N PRO A 173 -12.29 -10.45 4.33
CA PRO A 173 -12.29 -10.92 2.95
C PRO A 173 -11.54 -10.04 1.95
N GLN A 174 -11.59 -8.72 2.16
CA GLN A 174 -10.97 -7.71 1.31
C GLN A 174 -9.51 -7.39 1.69
N VAL A 175 -8.93 -8.07 2.68
CA VAL A 175 -7.47 -8.08 2.86
C VAL A 175 -6.88 -9.06 1.84
N ALA A 176 -6.14 -8.50 0.88
CA ALA A 176 -5.60 -9.20 -0.28
C ALA A 176 -4.16 -9.72 -0.04
N ALA A 177 -3.37 -9.03 0.79
CA ALA A 177 -2.02 -9.41 1.14
C ALA A 177 -1.57 -8.77 2.47
N ILE A 178 -0.40 -9.17 2.97
CA ILE A 178 0.26 -8.49 4.09
C ILE A 178 1.74 -8.29 3.74
N LYS A 179 2.22 -7.06 3.85
CA LYS A 179 3.63 -6.71 3.78
C LYS A 179 4.27 -6.89 5.15
N CYS A 180 5.14 -7.86 5.30
CA CYS A 180 5.96 -8.02 6.51
C CYS A 180 7.26 -7.23 6.38
N ALA A 181 7.41 -6.18 7.18
CA ALA A 181 8.63 -5.38 7.30
C ALA A 181 8.97 -5.15 8.78
N SER A 182 8.76 -6.19 9.59
CA SER A 182 9.06 -6.21 11.02
C SER A 182 10.56 -6.29 11.30
N PHE A 183 11.33 -6.80 10.33
CA PHE A 183 12.78 -7.08 10.43
C PHE A 183 13.14 -7.90 11.67
N ASN A 184 12.19 -8.71 12.16
CA ASN A 184 12.36 -9.57 13.32
C ASN A 184 11.75 -10.94 13.04
N ARG A 185 12.57 -12.00 13.17
CA ARG A 185 12.17 -13.38 12.86
C ARG A 185 10.94 -13.84 13.65
N TYR A 186 10.87 -13.52 14.94
CA TYR A 186 9.77 -13.95 15.80
C TYR A 186 8.47 -13.21 15.47
N GLN A 187 8.56 -11.92 15.17
CA GLN A 187 7.40 -11.15 14.69
C GLN A 187 6.89 -11.65 13.34
N THR A 188 7.80 -12.03 12.43
CA THR A 188 7.41 -12.69 11.17
C THR A 188 6.70 -14.02 11.44
N ILE A 189 7.15 -14.80 12.42
CA ILE A 189 6.48 -16.05 12.82
C ILE A 189 5.08 -15.78 13.39
N ASP A 190 4.91 -14.77 14.24
CA ASP A 190 3.60 -14.38 14.78
C ASP A 190 2.61 -14.05 13.63
N LEU A 191 3.06 -13.29 12.62
CA LEU A 191 2.27 -12.98 11.44
C LEU A 191 1.91 -14.21 10.62
N VAL A 192 2.89 -15.06 10.30
CA VAL A 192 2.67 -16.24 9.46
C VAL A 192 1.74 -17.24 10.15
N ARG A 193 1.87 -17.42 11.47
CA ARG A 193 0.97 -18.26 12.27
C ARG A 193 -0.45 -17.72 12.27
N GLY A 194 -0.63 -16.41 12.49
CA GLY A 194 -1.96 -15.78 12.44
C GLY A 194 -2.65 -15.99 11.10
N VAL A 195 -1.92 -15.76 9.99
CA VAL A 195 -2.43 -16.01 8.63
C VAL A 195 -2.78 -17.48 8.42
N ALA A 196 -1.92 -18.42 8.85
CA ALA A 196 -2.15 -19.85 8.72
C ALA A 196 -3.34 -20.36 9.56
N GLN A 197 -3.74 -19.65 10.60
CA GLN A 197 -4.90 -19.96 11.44
C GLN A 197 -6.20 -19.34 10.93
N SER A 198 -6.13 -18.46 9.91
CA SER A 198 -7.30 -17.83 9.31
C SER A 198 -8.32 -18.86 8.79
N ALA A 199 -9.60 -18.51 8.88
CA ALA A 199 -10.68 -19.25 8.25
C ALA A 199 -10.60 -19.21 6.71
N ARG A 200 -9.85 -18.25 6.15
CA ARG A 200 -9.61 -18.07 4.71
C ARG A 200 -8.39 -18.85 4.18
N ARG A 201 -7.72 -19.65 5.03
CA ARG A 201 -6.59 -20.50 4.59
C ARG A 201 -7.06 -21.49 3.51
N LYS A 202 -6.24 -21.69 2.49
CA LYS A 202 -6.47 -22.68 1.44
C LYS A 202 -5.57 -23.88 1.64
#